data_AF-A0A2J0YSS1-F1
#
_entry.id   AF-A0A2J0YSS1-F1
#
_cell.length_a   1.000
_cell.length_b   1.000
_cell.length_c   1.000
_cell.angle_alpha   90.00
_cell.angle_beta   90.00
_cell.angle_gamma   90.00
#
_symmetry.space_group_name_H-M   'P 1'
#
loop_
_entity.id
_entity.type
_entity.pdbx_description
1 polymer ?
#
loop_
_entity_poly.entity_id
_entity_poly.type
_entity_poly.pdbx_seq_one_letter_code
_entity_poly.pdbx_strand_id
1 'polypeptide(L)' 'MTLHNERCAWKGFDWATTDRLHKKGMIGDPVNKSKSLILTDEGLARSEALFRELFTRPPQ' A
#
# COMPACT_ATOMS: atom_id res chain seq x y z
N MET A 1 -5.90 2.56 -26.68
CA MET A 1 -5.10 1.73 -25.75
C MET A 1 -5.64 2.00 -24.36
N THR A 2 -6.20 0.98 -23.72
CA THR A 2 -7.12 1.09 -22.58
C THR A 2 -6.45 1.59 -21.30
N LEU A 3 -7.21 2.40 -20.54
CA LEU A 3 -6.91 2.90 -19.21
C LEU A 3 -6.67 1.71 -18.26
N HIS A 4 -5.42 1.45 -17.85
CA HIS A 4 -5.12 0.36 -16.92
C HIS A 4 -4.61 0.89 -15.57
N ASN A 5 -5.50 0.76 -14.59
CA ASN A 5 -5.26 0.35 -13.21
C ASN A 5 -4.54 1.36 -12.28
N GLU A 6 -5.36 2.20 -11.65
CA GLU A 6 -5.07 3.23 -10.64
C GLU A 6 -4.48 2.71 -9.30
N ARG A 7 -3.77 1.57 -9.30
CA ARG A 7 -3.23 0.94 -8.07
C ARG A 7 -1.83 0.32 -8.23
N CYS A 8 -1.11 0.61 -9.31
CA CYS A 8 0.23 0.05 -9.52
C CYS A 8 1.30 1.10 -9.25
N ALA A 9 1.72 1.23 -8.00
CA ALA A 9 3.07 1.72 -7.76
C ALA A 9 4.03 0.56 -8.10
N TRP A 10 5.06 0.76 -8.93
CA TRP A 10 6.45 0.49 -8.53
C TRP A 10 7.49 0.56 -9.66
N LYS A 11 8.59 1.28 -9.36
CA LYS A 11 9.96 0.99 -9.82
C LYS A 11 11.05 1.49 -8.83
N GLY A 12 10.80 1.60 -7.52
CA GLY A 12 11.74 2.33 -6.64
C GLY A 12 11.83 1.94 -5.17
N PHE A 13 11.16 0.91 -4.71
CA PHE A 13 11.25 0.50 -3.31
C PHE A 13 12.05 -0.81 -3.22
N ASP A 14 12.71 -1.05 -2.08
CA ASP A 14 13.56 -2.22 -1.88
C ASP A 14 12.74 -3.44 -1.43
N TRP A 15 13.18 -4.65 -1.81
CA TRP A 15 12.50 -5.90 -1.47
C TRP A 15 12.41 -6.13 0.05
N ALA A 16 13.38 -5.69 0.84
CA ALA A 16 13.30 -5.78 2.29
C ALA A 16 12.18 -4.89 2.86
N THR A 17 11.83 -3.80 2.17
CA THR A 17 10.73 -2.91 2.57
C THR A 17 9.38 -3.59 2.36
N THR A 18 9.16 -4.23 1.22
CA THR A 18 7.93 -5.00 0.96
C THR A 18 7.82 -6.23 1.84
N ASP A 19 8.90 -6.97 2.01
CA ASP A 19 8.92 -8.13 2.92
C ASP A 19 8.53 -7.72 4.35
N ARG A 20 9.05 -6.58 4.85
CA ARG A 20 8.67 -6.07 6.17
C ARG A 20 7.19 -5.66 6.26
N LEU A 21 6.65 -5.05 5.22
CA LEU A 21 5.23 -4.67 5.19
C LEU A 21 4.32 -5.91 5.12
N HIS A 22 4.72 -6.92 4.36
CA HIS A 22 4.02 -8.20 4.29
C HIS A 22 4.04 -8.93 5.65
N LYS A 23 5.21 -8.98 6.31
CA LYS A 23 5.34 -9.53 7.68
C LYS A 23 4.49 -8.79 8.71
N LYS A 24 4.22 -7.51 8.50
CA LYS A 24 3.32 -6.71 9.33
C LYS A 24 1.84 -6.89 8.98
N GLY A 25 1.52 -7.74 8.00
CA GLY A 25 0.16 -7.95 7.53
C GLY A 25 -0.45 -6.74 6.83
N MET A 26 0.35 -5.76 6.40
CA MET A 26 -0.15 -4.52 5.77
C MET A 26 -0.41 -4.70 4.27
N ILE A 27 0.33 -5.60 3.63
CA ILE A 27 0.17 -5.96 2.21
C ILE A 27 0.09 -7.48 2.09
N GLY A 28 -0.53 -7.97 1.02
CA GLY A 28 -0.48 -9.38 0.62
C GLY A 28 0.90 -9.78 0.09
N ASP A 29 1.04 -11.04 -0.32
CA ASP A 29 2.31 -11.63 -0.73
C ASP A 29 2.99 -10.82 -1.87
N PRO A 30 4.14 -10.19 -1.60
CA PRO A 30 4.85 -9.35 -2.56
C PRO A 30 5.62 -10.17 -3.62
N VAL A 31 5.67 -11.50 -3.51
CA VAL A 31 6.45 -12.39 -4.40
C VAL A 31 5.76 -12.64 -5.75
N ASN A 32 4.47 -12.32 -5.87
CA ASN A 32 3.78 -12.42 -7.15
C ASN A 32 4.28 -11.36 -8.14
N LYS A 33 4.53 -11.77 -9.40
CA LYS A 33 4.97 -10.95 -10.56
C LYS A 33 4.01 -9.80 -10.93
N SER A 34 3.00 -9.52 -10.11
CA SER A 34 2.06 -8.44 -10.33
C SER A 34 2.74 -7.10 -10.06
N LYS A 35 2.54 -6.13 -10.95
CA LYS A 35 3.10 -4.78 -10.84
C LYS A 35 2.44 -3.93 -9.74
N SER A 36 1.55 -4.51 -8.95
CA SER A 36 0.80 -3.84 -7.89
C SER A 36 0.84 -4.66 -6.61
N LEU A 37 1.19 -4.00 -5.52
CA LEU A 37 1.04 -4.51 -4.16
C LEU A 37 -0.41 -4.34 -3.73
N ILE A 38 -1.01 -5.41 -3.21
CA ILE A 38 -2.37 -5.39 -2.70
C ILE A 38 -2.31 -5.13 -1.20
N LEU A 39 -2.99 -4.10 -0.71
CA LEU A 39 -3.18 -3.90 0.72
C LEU A 39 -4.12 -4.98 1.26
N THR A 40 -3.83 -5.46 2.46
CA THR A 40 -4.82 -6.24 3.23
C THR A 40 -5.90 -5.30 3.77
N ASP A 41 -6.99 -5.86 4.30
CA ASP A 41 -8.03 -5.05 4.96
C ASP A 41 -7.46 -4.25 6.15
N GLU A 42 -6.57 -4.86 6.94
CA GLU A 42 -5.87 -4.17 8.04
C GLU A 42 -4.96 -3.06 7.51
N GLY A 43 -4.20 -3.35 6.45
CA GLY A 43 -3.32 -2.38 5.81
C GLY A 43 -4.08 -1.17 5.30
N LEU A 44 -5.22 -1.41 4.64
CA LEU A 44 -6.09 -0.35 4.14
C LEU A 44 -6.65 0.52 5.27
N ALA A 45 -7.19 -0.10 6.32
CA ALA A 45 -7.74 0.64 7.46
C ALA A 45 -6.68 1.49 8.17
N ARG A 46 -5.48 0.94 8.38
CA ARG A 46 -4.36 1.69 8.97
C ARG A 46 -3.89 2.82 8.07
N SER A 47 -3.79 2.59 6.76
CA SER A 47 -3.42 3.62 5.79
C SER A 47 -4.43 4.76 5.77
N GLU A 48 -5.72 4.47 5.85
CA GLU A 48 -6.76 5.50 5.93
C GLU A 48 -6.67 6.32 7.23
N ALA A 49 -6.48 5.66 8.37
CA ALA A 49 -6.31 6.34 9.65
C ALA A 49 -5.09 7.28 9.64
N LEU A 50 -3.94 6.80 9.17
CA LEU A 50 -2.73 7.61 9.04
C LEU A 50 -2.90 8.74 8.03
N PHE A 51 -3.64 8.50 6.94
CA PHE A 51 -3.90 9.56 5.97
C PHE A 51 -4.69 10.71 6.61
N ARG A 52 -5.73 10.39 7.38
CA ARG A 52 -6.50 11.37 8.13
C ARG A 52 -5.62 12.10 9.15
N GLU A 53 -4.79 11.39 9.90
CA GLU A 53 -3.91 12.00 10.91
C GLU A 53 -2.86 12.94 10.31
N LEU A 54 -2.20 12.51 9.24
CA LEU A 54 -1.00 13.20 8.72
C LEU A 54 -1.33 14.25 7.65
N PHE A 55 -2.40 14.04 6.89
CA PHE A 55 -2.68 14.85 5.69
C PHE A 55 -4.04 15.56 5.74
N THR A 56 -4.84 15.35 6.78
CA THR A 56 -6.07 16.12 6.96
C THR A 56 -5.95 17.09 8.14
N ARG A 57 -6.64 18.21 8.03
CA ARG A 57 -6.66 19.20 9.10
C ARG A 57 -7.58 18.69 10.22
N PRO A 58 -7.16 18.73 11.49
CA PRO A 58 -8.03 18.33 12.59
C PRO A 58 -9.33 19.15 12.53
N PRO A 59 -10.50 18.52 12.77
CA PRO A 59 -11.75 19.26 12.84
C PRO A 59 -11.60 20.35 13.91
N GLN A 60 -11.89 21.59 13.52
CA GLN A 60 -11.89 22.74 14.43
C GLN A 60 -13.05 22.66 15.42
#